data_AF-A0A4P7N0N2-F1
#
_entry.id   AF-A0A4P7N0N2-F1
#
_cell.length_a   1.000
_cell.length_b   1.000
_cell.length_c   1.000
_cell.angle_alpha   90.00
_cell.angle_beta   90.00
_cell.angle_gamma   90.00
#
_symmetry.space_group_name_H-M   'P 1'
#
loop_
_entity.id
_entity.type
_entity.pdbx_description
1 polymer ?
#
loop_
_entity_poly.entity_id
_entity_poly.type
_entity_poly.pdbx_seq_one_letter_code
_entity_poly.pdbx_strand_id
1 'polypeptide(L)'
;MLRQDFSRPDAKRRNVTDHRKKQFADPAYKATDYPHRMNFYAIPPTADITLEQFEQWAIDRLRILAELEACSFRNKTSQETALHMKPLLDKYLPLEANSSASTQLHAQRQKDHYGHFILRLAFCSTEDLRRRFVRVETMLFRMRLAADDSRERAAFIASLDGLEWEPVPEDERRSLSAELAAVAGWKKESAGDDEMWCKVDWERVPDLVEGRRVLLKAGKAYVPAKEQTSMVVTEFTSRLEKALELTARALPRLDEDDRLTPILNHLSKNFITPDASYGSGGDDQAAPGSELTAANVDKLSSEHFPLCMQHLHRSLRRDSHLKHFGRLQYSLFLKGIGLSLEECLVFWRSSFNKITDDTFNKEYRYNVRHVYGDVGGDANRRGRGYSPFSCQKILTEHPPGPGEAHGCPYRHFNLENLTALLQQVGINDRSVLNGVREDKEKQKFHLACNRVFEYVHKNEIRRAKDEGIMTVAQLETIVHPNEYFKRSYLLKHLDSSKDGDVKMDV
;
A
#
# COMPACT_ATOMS: atom_id res chain seq x y z
N MET A 1 -37.23 56.43 -44.85
CA MET A 1 -36.06 55.53 -44.86
C MET A 1 -36.12 54.65 -43.62
N LEU A 2 -36.60 53.42 -43.73
CA LEU A 2 -36.42 52.36 -42.73
C LEU A 2 -36.19 51.06 -43.51
N ARG A 3 -35.05 50.43 -43.23
CA ARG A 3 -34.44 49.33 -43.98
C ARG A 3 -35.22 48.03 -43.81
N GLN A 4 -35.34 47.28 -44.91
CA GLN A 4 -35.73 45.87 -44.92
C GLN A 4 -34.59 45.03 -44.34
N ASP A 5 -34.86 44.22 -43.32
CA ASP A 5 -33.97 43.14 -42.91
C ASP A 5 -34.39 41.83 -43.59
N PHE A 6 -33.64 41.49 -44.65
CA PHE A 6 -33.59 40.15 -45.23
C PHE A 6 -32.55 39.32 -44.47
N SER A 7 -32.99 38.24 -43.82
CA SER A 7 -32.41 36.89 -43.93
C SER A 7 -32.80 36.03 -42.73
N ARG A 8 -33.80 35.17 -42.90
CA ARG A 8 -33.86 33.92 -42.14
C ARG A 8 -32.71 33.04 -42.62
N PRO A 9 -31.83 32.52 -41.73
CA PRO A 9 -30.82 31.56 -42.15
C PRO A 9 -31.49 30.25 -42.57
N ASP A 10 -31.10 29.76 -43.75
CA ASP A 10 -31.53 28.50 -44.36
C ASP A 10 -31.17 27.29 -43.49
N ALA A 11 -32.15 26.41 -43.22
CA ALA A 11 -32.04 25.29 -42.29
C ALA A 11 -31.07 24.18 -42.72
N LYS A 12 -30.45 24.30 -43.91
CA LYS A 12 -29.52 23.29 -44.46
C LYS A 12 -28.04 23.74 -44.55
N ARG A 13 -27.66 24.87 -43.96
CA ARG A 13 -26.24 25.24 -43.76
C ARG A 13 -25.89 25.32 -42.28
N ARG A 14 -25.67 24.16 -41.66
CA ARG A 14 -24.99 24.08 -40.37
C ARG A 14 -23.86 23.07 -40.46
N ASN A 15 -22.77 23.49 -41.10
CA ASN A 15 -21.49 22.81 -40.98
C ASN A 15 -20.53 23.64 -40.13
N VAL A 16 -19.68 22.90 -39.42
CA VAL A 16 -18.44 23.31 -38.75
C VAL A 16 -18.56 23.72 -37.27
N THR A 17 -18.83 22.71 -36.45
CA THR A 17 -17.98 22.25 -35.33
C THR A 17 -17.28 23.30 -34.46
N ASP A 18 -17.89 23.57 -33.31
CA ASP A 18 -17.20 24.13 -32.14
C ASP A 18 -16.37 23.00 -31.47
N HIS A 19 -15.05 23.13 -31.49
CA HIS A 19 -14.11 22.14 -30.92
C HIS A 19 -14.26 22.00 -29.40
N ARG A 20 -14.87 22.98 -28.72
CA ARG A 20 -15.22 22.89 -27.29
C ARG A 20 -16.42 22.00 -27.00
N LYS A 21 -17.28 21.72 -28.00
CA LYS A 21 -18.47 20.87 -27.84
C LYS A 21 -18.24 19.39 -28.18
N LYS A 22 -17.10 19.04 -28.79
CA LYS A 22 -16.71 17.63 -29.02
C LYS A 22 -16.37 16.87 -27.74
N GLN A 23 -16.03 17.57 -26.65
CA GLN A 23 -15.74 16.96 -25.34
C GLN A 23 -17.00 16.47 -24.60
N PHE A 24 -18.20 16.69 -25.16
CA PHE A 24 -19.48 16.44 -24.50
C PHE A 24 -20.47 15.71 -25.42
N ALA A 25 -19.97 14.91 -26.37
CA ALA A 25 -20.81 13.98 -27.11
C ALA A 25 -21.34 12.91 -26.15
N ASP A 26 -22.59 12.49 -26.31
CA ASP A 26 -23.11 11.30 -25.63
C ASP A 26 -22.13 10.14 -25.85
N PRO A 27 -21.79 9.37 -24.81
CA PRO A 27 -20.85 8.28 -24.95
C PRO A 27 -21.41 7.29 -25.98
N ALA A 28 -20.82 7.30 -27.17
CA ALA A 28 -21.15 6.33 -28.19
C ALA A 28 -20.74 4.97 -27.64
N TYR A 29 -21.72 4.09 -27.44
CA TYR A 29 -21.46 2.73 -26.97
C TYR A 29 -20.41 2.09 -27.87
N LYS A 30 -19.25 1.78 -27.28
CA LYS A 30 -18.16 1.07 -27.96
C LYS A 30 -18.01 -0.29 -27.30
N ALA A 31 -18.39 -1.33 -28.03
CA ALA A 31 -18.09 -2.69 -27.62
C ALA A 31 -16.58 -2.79 -27.37
N THR A 32 -16.20 -3.10 -26.13
CA THR A 32 -14.81 -3.21 -25.73
C THR A 32 -14.38 -4.65 -25.99
N ASP A 33 -13.52 -4.85 -26.97
CA ASP A 33 -12.87 -6.14 -27.19
C ASP A 33 -11.63 -6.24 -26.29
N TYR A 34 -11.39 -7.44 -25.77
CA TYR A 34 -10.28 -7.73 -24.87
C TYR A 34 -9.36 -8.79 -25.49
N PRO A 35 -8.50 -8.43 -26.46
CA PRO A 35 -7.63 -9.38 -27.14
C PRO A 35 -6.48 -9.90 -26.26
N HIS A 36 -6.06 -9.10 -25.27
CA HIS A 36 -4.94 -9.40 -24.37
C HIS A 36 -5.39 -9.43 -22.91
N ARG A 37 -4.68 -10.19 -22.06
CA ARG A 37 -4.87 -10.14 -20.60
C ARG A 37 -4.35 -8.85 -19.99
N MET A 38 -3.27 -8.33 -20.56
CA MET A 38 -2.69 -7.05 -20.19
C MET A 38 -3.49 -5.91 -20.84
N ASN A 39 -3.65 -4.81 -20.12
CA ASN A 39 -4.41 -3.64 -20.57
C ASN A 39 -3.78 -2.35 -20.02
N PHE A 40 -3.71 -1.29 -20.85
CA PHE A 40 -3.28 0.05 -20.45
C PHE A 40 -4.41 0.90 -19.86
N TYR A 41 -5.64 0.38 -19.89
CA TYR A 41 -6.84 1.04 -19.38
C TYR A 41 -6.99 2.45 -19.98
N ALA A 42 -6.82 2.54 -21.30
CA ALA A 42 -6.81 3.80 -22.04
C ALA A 42 -8.24 4.30 -22.36
N ILE A 43 -9.16 3.38 -22.66
CA ILE A 43 -10.53 3.68 -23.07
C ILE A 43 -11.46 3.35 -21.90
N PRO A 44 -12.26 4.30 -21.39
CA PRO A 44 -13.24 4.02 -20.34
C PRO A 44 -14.28 2.99 -20.78
N PRO A 45 -14.73 2.09 -19.88
CA PRO A 45 -15.82 1.18 -20.19
C PRO A 45 -17.15 1.92 -20.37
N THR A 46 -17.95 1.51 -21.37
CA THR A 46 -19.25 2.14 -21.69
C THR A 46 -20.47 1.23 -21.50
N ALA A 47 -20.29 -0.05 -21.16
CA ALA A 47 -21.43 -0.94 -20.92
C ALA A 47 -21.93 -0.79 -19.48
N ASP A 48 -23.24 -0.90 -19.30
CA ASP A 48 -23.87 -0.81 -17.99
C ASP A 48 -23.56 -2.05 -17.14
N ILE A 49 -23.41 -1.82 -15.84
CA ILE A 49 -23.21 -2.86 -14.82
C ILE A 49 -24.14 -2.60 -13.64
N THR A 50 -24.43 -3.64 -12.87
CA THR A 50 -25.24 -3.47 -11.66
C THR A 50 -24.43 -2.77 -10.57
N LEU A 51 -25.11 -2.15 -9.60
CA LEU A 51 -24.46 -1.54 -8.44
C LEU A 51 -23.67 -2.57 -7.61
N GLU A 52 -24.20 -3.79 -7.50
CA GLU A 52 -23.52 -4.91 -6.84
C GLU A 52 -22.22 -5.30 -7.55
N GLN A 53 -22.23 -5.36 -8.90
CA GLN A 53 -21.02 -5.58 -9.68
C GLN A 53 -20.02 -4.45 -9.49
N PHE A 54 -20.49 -3.20 -9.50
CA PHE A 54 -19.66 -2.02 -9.28
C PHE A 54 -18.92 -2.11 -7.92
N GLU A 55 -19.64 -2.40 -6.85
CA GLU A 55 -19.05 -2.52 -5.51
C GLU A 55 -18.14 -3.74 -5.38
N GLN A 56 -18.60 -4.92 -5.81
CA GLN A 56 -17.84 -6.16 -5.66
C GLN A 56 -16.54 -6.14 -6.46
N TRP A 57 -16.56 -5.63 -7.71
CA TRP A 57 -15.35 -5.55 -8.55
C TRP A 57 -14.34 -4.55 -7.99
N ALA A 58 -14.82 -3.46 -7.40
CA ALA A 58 -13.96 -2.51 -6.70
C ALA A 58 -13.32 -3.14 -5.46
N ILE A 59 -14.11 -3.82 -4.63
CA ILE A 59 -13.61 -4.49 -3.41
C ILE A 59 -12.59 -5.58 -3.76
N ASP A 60 -12.87 -6.41 -4.76
CA ASP A 60 -11.97 -7.49 -5.17
C ASP A 60 -10.62 -6.94 -5.67
N ARG A 61 -10.64 -5.92 -6.53
CA ARG A 61 -9.39 -5.28 -6.96
C ARG A 61 -8.68 -4.61 -5.78
N LEU A 62 -9.43 -3.95 -4.90
CA LEU A 62 -8.88 -3.24 -3.75
C LEU A 62 -8.15 -4.18 -2.80
N ARG A 63 -8.69 -5.37 -2.56
CA ARG A 63 -8.04 -6.43 -1.76
C ARG A 63 -6.68 -6.83 -2.35
N ILE A 64 -6.60 -7.00 -3.66
CA ILE A 64 -5.34 -7.32 -4.36
C ILE A 64 -4.32 -6.20 -4.19
N LEU A 65 -4.73 -4.95 -4.39
CA LEU A 65 -3.85 -3.79 -4.24
C LEU A 65 -3.39 -3.63 -2.78
N ALA A 66 -4.29 -3.74 -1.81
CA ALA A 66 -3.94 -3.63 -0.40
C ALA A 66 -2.92 -4.69 0.03
N GLU A 67 -3.08 -5.94 -0.44
CA GLU A 67 -2.15 -7.01 -0.12
C GLU A 67 -0.79 -6.84 -0.83
N LEU A 68 -0.77 -6.35 -2.08
CA LEU A 68 0.47 -6.01 -2.77
C LEU A 68 1.25 -4.93 -2.03
N GLU A 69 0.56 -3.94 -1.50
CA GLU A 69 1.18 -2.91 -0.67
C GLU A 69 1.67 -3.48 0.67
N ALA A 70 0.91 -4.37 1.30
CA ALA A 70 1.36 -5.07 2.50
C ALA A 70 2.62 -5.91 2.23
N CYS A 71 2.71 -6.60 1.08
CA CYS A 71 3.92 -7.31 0.67
C CYS A 71 5.12 -6.38 0.50
N SER A 72 4.91 -5.21 -0.11
CA SER A 72 5.93 -4.16 -0.21
C SER A 72 6.38 -3.69 1.18
N PHE A 73 5.44 -3.48 2.09
CA PHE A 73 5.72 -3.07 3.46
C PHE A 73 6.42 -4.16 4.27
N ARG A 74 6.16 -5.44 4.00
CA ARG A 74 6.87 -6.60 4.59
C ARG A 74 8.23 -6.86 3.94
N ASN A 75 8.67 -6.03 2.99
CA ASN A 75 9.93 -6.20 2.25
C ASN A 75 10.08 -7.58 1.56
N LYS A 76 8.95 -8.22 1.17
CA LYS A 76 8.99 -9.46 0.38
C LYS A 76 9.70 -9.21 -0.94
N THR A 77 10.49 -10.18 -1.39
CA THR A 77 11.09 -10.16 -2.73
C THR A 77 10.02 -10.26 -3.82
N SER A 78 10.38 -9.98 -5.07
CA SER A 78 9.46 -10.10 -6.21
C SER A 78 8.90 -11.51 -6.38
N GLN A 79 9.73 -12.54 -6.12
CA GLN A 79 9.33 -13.94 -6.21
C GLN A 79 8.39 -14.36 -5.06
N GLU A 80 8.72 -13.99 -3.82
CA GLU A 80 7.86 -14.26 -2.66
C GLU A 80 6.51 -13.55 -2.79
N THR A 81 6.52 -12.31 -3.29
CA THR A 81 5.30 -11.56 -3.56
C THR A 81 4.46 -12.27 -4.62
N ALA A 82 5.05 -12.73 -5.72
CA ALA A 82 4.31 -13.44 -6.77
C ALA A 82 3.67 -14.75 -6.26
N LEU A 83 4.41 -15.53 -5.45
CA LEU A 83 3.89 -16.78 -4.85
C LEU A 83 2.75 -16.50 -3.86
N HIS A 84 2.89 -15.49 -3.02
CA HIS A 84 1.87 -15.08 -2.05
C HIS A 84 0.60 -14.54 -2.72
N MET A 85 0.77 -13.75 -3.78
CA MET A 85 -0.34 -13.10 -4.48
C MET A 85 -1.12 -14.05 -5.39
N LYS A 86 -0.50 -15.13 -5.88
CA LYS A 86 -1.12 -16.09 -6.80
C LYS A 86 -2.50 -16.61 -6.32
N PRO A 87 -2.65 -17.22 -5.12
CA PRO A 87 -3.96 -17.71 -4.67
C PRO A 87 -5.00 -16.61 -4.52
N LEU A 88 -4.59 -15.38 -4.19
CA LEU A 88 -5.50 -14.24 -4.06
C LEU A 88 -5.96 -13.75 -5.43
N LEU A 89 -5.06 -13.67 -6.41
CA LEU A 89 -5.39 -13.33 -7.79
C LEU A 89 -6.35 -14.35 -8.39
N ASP A 90 -6.06 -15.64 -8.23
CA ASP A 90 -6.91 -16.72 -8.77
C ASP A 90 -8.33 -16.66 -8.17
N LYS A 91 -8.46 -16.24 -6.92
CA LYS A 91 -9.75 -16.10 -6.23
C LYS A 91 -10.50 -14.82 -6.59
N TYR A 92 -9.86 -13.66 -6.53
CA TYR A 92 -10.53 -12.36 -6.58
C TYR A 92 -10.44 -11.68 -7.95
N LEU A 93 -9.36 -11.90 -8.69
CA LEU A 93 -9.11 -11.21 -9.97
C LEU A 93 -8.45 -12.15 -10.99
N PRO A 94 -9.11 -13.28 -11.32
CA PRO A 94 -8.57 -14.26 -12.26
C PRO A 94 -8.44 -13.63 -13.64
N LEU A 95 -7.31 -13.90 -14.29
CA LEU A 95 -7.03 -13.51 -15.66
C LEU A 95 -6.31 -14.69 -16.30
N GLU A 96 -7.00 -15.55 -17.05
CA GLU A 96 -6.42 -16.74 -17.68
C GLU A 96 -5.83 -16.43 -19.07
N ALA A 97 -4.84 -17.24 -19.49
CA ALA A 97 -4.20 -17.21 -20.80
C ALA A 97 -5.22 -17.29 -21.95
N ASN A 98 -4.96 -16.64 -23.09
CA ASN A 98 -5.75 -16.85 -24.31
C ASN A 98 -5.68 -18.32 -24.78
N SER A 99 -4.60 -19.01 -24.45
CA SER A 99 -4.42 -20.44 -24.73
C SER A 99 -5.27 -21.35 -23.83
N SER A 100 -5.90 -20.82 -22.78
CA SER A 100 -6.77 -21.62 -21.90
C SER A 100 -8.09 -21.95 -22.58
N ALA A 101 -8.66 -23.12 -22.27
CA ALA A 101 -9.98 -23.55 -22.76
C ALA A 101 -11.15 -22.88 -22.01
N SER A 102 -10.89 -21.77 -21.33
CA SER A 102 -11.87 -21.10 -20.46
C SER A 102 -12.90 -20.33 -21.27
N THR A 103 -14.18 -20.49 -20.93
CA THR A 103 -15.27 -19.71 -21.51
C THR A 103 -15.44 -18.35 -20.85
N GLN A 104 -14.68 -18.06 -19.78
CA GLN A 104 -14.84 -16.86 -18.94
C GLN A 104 -13.84 -15.75 -19.23
N LEU A 105 -13.00 -15.88 -20.26
CA LEU A 105 -11.92 -14.92 -20.58
C LEU A 105 -12.43 -13.48 -20.72
N HIS A 106 -13.55 -13.29 -21.41
CA HIS A 106 -14.14 -11.96 -21.58
C HIS A 106 -14.60 -11.37 -20.24
N ALA A 107 -15.31 -12.15 -19.42
CA ALA A 107 -15.80 -11.71 -18.12
C ALA A 107 -14.67 -11.37 -17.14
N GLN A 108 -13.58 -12.14 -17.15
CA GLN A 108 -12.37 -11.89 -16.37
C GLN A 108 -11.72 -10.55 -16.74
N ARG A 109 -11.53 -10.30 -18.05
CA ARG A 109 -10.95 -9.05 -18.56
C ARG A 109 -11.86 -7.85 -18.33
N GLN A 110 -13.17 -8.05 -18.45
CA GLN A 110 -14.17 -7.03 -18.11
C GLN A 110 -14.11 -6.65 -16.63
N LYS A 111 -14.10 -7.64 -15.72
CA LYS A 111 -13.98 -7.39 -14.27
C LYS A 111 -12.72 -6.60 -13.95
N ASP A 112 -11.58 -6.99 -14.54
CA ASP A 112 -10.31 -6.29 -14.36
C ASP A 112 -10.35 -4.84 -14.86
N HIS A 113 -10.88 -4.63 -16.06
CA HIS A 113 -11.00 -3.32 -16.68
C HIS A 113 -11.89 -2.38 -15.87
N TYR A 114 -13.09 -2.82 -15.50
CA TYR A 114 -14.02 -2.00 -14.71
C TYR A 114 -13.49 -1.75 -13.31
N GLY A 115 -12.97 -2.77 -12.62
CA GLY A 115 -12.39 -2.61 -11.29
C GLY A 115 -11.31 -1.52 -11.27
N HIS A 116 -10.47 -1.45 -12.30
CA HIS A 116 -9.46 -0.40 -12.44
C HIS A 116 -10.09 1.00 -12.52
N PHE A 117 -11.07 1.20 -13.41
CA PHE A 117 -11.72 2.51 -13.58
C PHE A 117 -12.56 2.94 -12.39
N ILE A 118 -13.21 2.00 -11.69
CA ILE A 118 -13.96 2.30 -10.47
C ILE A 118 -13.01 2.80 -9.38
N LEU A 119 -11.85 2.15 -9.20
CA LEU A 119 -10.85 2.60 -8.24
C LEU A 119 -10.21 3.95 -8.64
N ARG A 120 -10.11 4.29 -9.94
CA ARG A 120 -9.70 5.65 -10.35
C ARG A 120 -10.63 6.72 -9.76
N LEU A 121 -11.94 6.47 -9.73
CA LEU A 121 -12.90 7.41 -9.13
C LEU A 121 -12.64 7.56 -7.62
N ALA A 122 -12.38 6.46 -6.91
CA ALA A 122 -12.15 6.47 -5.46
C ALA A 122 -10.82 7.14 -5.06
N PHE A 123 -9.75 6.94 -5.85
CA PHE A 123 -8.39 7.37 -5.50
C PHE A 123 -7.92 8.66 -6.19
N CYS A 124 -8.74 9.28 -7.04
CA CYS A 124 -8.33 10.51 -7.73
C CYS A 124 -8.43 11.78 -6.87
N SER A 125 -9.12 11.76 -5.74
CA SER A 125 -9.50 12.96 -4.97
C SER A 125 -8.31 13.75 -4.42
N THR A 126 -7.35 13.10 -3.78
CA THR A 126 -6.15 13.75 -3.21
C THR A 126 -4.87 13.28 -3.89
N GLU A 127 -3.82 14.10 -3.83
CA GLU A 127 -2.52 13.75 -4.42
C GLU A 127 -1.90 12.50 -3.79
N ASP A 128 -2.03 12.35 -2.47
CA ASP A 128 -1.52 11.18 -1.76
C ASP A 128 -2.23 9.88 -2.19
N LEU A 129 -3.56 9.93 -2.36
CA LEU A 129 -4.33 8.80 -2.86
C LEU A 129 -3.94 8.44 -4.30
N ARG A 130 -3.74 9.46 -5.16
CA ARG A 130 -3.28 9.25 -6.54
C ARG A 130 -1.90 8.58 -6.57
N ARG A 131 -0.92 9.13 -5.86
CA ARG A 131 0.44 8.59 -5.79
C ARG A 131 0.45 7.15 -5.27
N ARG A 132 -0.33 6.88 -4.23
CA ARG A 132 -0.44 5.54 -3.66
C ARG A 132 -1.06 4.57 -4.66
N PHE A 133 -2.20 4.91 -5.26
CA PHE A 133 -2.87 4.06 -6.24
C PHE A 133 -1.96 3.78 -7.44
N VAL A 134 -1.35 4.80 -8.03
CA VAL A 134 -0.38 4.66 -9.14
C VAL A 134 0.73 3.68 -8.78
N ARG A 135 1.32 3.82 -7.59
CA ARG A 135 2.40 2.94 -7.14
C ARG A 135 1.96 1.48 -7.09
N VAL A 136 0.85 1.16 -6.41
CA VAL A 136 0.44 -0.23 -6.22
C VAL A 136 -0.13 -0.85 -7.49
N GLU A 137 -0.82 -0.04 -8.30
CA GLU A 137 -1.33 -0.45 -9.61
C GLU A 137 -0.19 -0.74 -10.60
N THR A 138 0.87 0.06 -10.56
CA THR A 138 2.12 -0.20 -11.31
C THR A 138 2.79 -1.49 -10.86
N MET A 139 2.78 -1.78 -9.55
CA MET A 139 3.30 -3.06 -9.03
C MET A 139 2.50 -4.25 -9.54
N LEU A 140 1.16 -4.17 -9.54
CA LEU A 140 0.28 -5.21 -10.09
C LEU A 140 0.55 -5.41 -11.58
N PHE A 141 0.63 -4.32 -12.35
CA PHE A 141 0.92 -4.36 -13.79
C PHE A 141 2.28 -5.02 -14.08
N ARG A 142 3.34 -4.63 -13.37
CA ARG A 142 4.67 -5.21 -13.51
C ARG A 142 4.68 -6.71 -13.19
N MET A 143 4.02 -7.12 -12.11
CA MET A 143 3.94 -8.53 -11.71
C MET A 143 3.22 -9.38 -12.78
N ARG A 144 2.11 -8.88 -13.33
CA ARG A 144 1.38 -9.56 -14.40
C ARG A 144 2.19 -9.66 -15.68
N LEU A 145 2.83 -8.57 -16.09
CA LEU A 145 3.68 -8.54 -17.28
C LEU A 145 4.87 -9.50 -17.20
N ALA A 146 5.43 -9.68 -15.99
CA ALA A 146 6.50 -10.64 -15.73
C ALA A 146 6.01 -12.10 -15.76
N ALA A 147 4.78 -12.36 -15.32
CA ALA A 147 4.16 -13.69 -15.32
C ALA A 147 3.54 -14.09 -16.67
N ASP A 148 3.40 -13.15 -17.61
CA ASP A 148 2.75 -13.38 -18.90
C ASP A 148 3.63 -14.20 -19.86
N ASP A 149 2.98 -14.94 -20.75
CA ASP A 149 3.65 -15.78 -21.74
C ASP A 149 4.41 -14.91 -22.74
N SER A 150 5.60 -15.36 -23.18
CA SER A 150 6.46 -14.59 -24.08
C SER A 150 5.73 -14.14 -25.37
N ARG A 151 4.89 -15.02 -25.92
CA ARG A 151 4.08 -14.75 -27.12
C ARG A 151 2.95 -13.76 -26.87
N GLU A 152 2.20 -13.92 -25.77
CA GLU A 152 1.11 -13.00 -25.41
C GLU A 152 1.65 -11.62 -25.07
N ARG A 153 2.75 -11.57 -24.31
CA ARG A 153 3.47 -10.33 -23.99
C ARG A 153 3.95 -9.61 -25.24
N ALA A 154 4.58 -10.32 -26.18
CA ALA A 154 5.03 -9.73 -27.44
C ALA A 154 3.86 -9.19 -28.28
N ALA A 155 2.75 -9.93 -28.35
CA ALA A 155 1.54 -9.49 -29.07
C ALA A 155 0.91 -8.25 -28.41
N PHE A 156 0.83 -8.22 -27.08
CA PHE A 156 0.34 -7.07 -26.34
C PHE A 156 1.22 -5.84 -26.57
N ILE A 157 2.54 -5.99 -26.41
CA ILE A 157 3.56 -4.97 -26.71
C ILE A 157 3.37 -4.41 -28.13
N ALA A 158 3.20 -5.28 -29.13
CA ALA A 158 2.99 -4.87 -30.52
C ALA A 158 1.67 -4.09 -30.73
N SER A 159 0.65 -4.31 -29.92
CA SER A 159 -0.64 -3.61 -30.00
C SER A 159 -0.64 -2.20 -29.39
N LEU A 160 0.41 -1.81 -28.68
CA LEU A 160 0.44 -0.56 -27.92
C LEU A 160 0.77 0.64 -28.82
N ASP A 161 -0.25 1.45 -29.08
CA ASP A 161 -0.10 2.73 -29.77
C ASP A 161 0.67 3.76 -28.91
N GLY A 162 1.60 4.48 -29.56
CA GLY A 162 2.39 5.54 -28.94
C GLY A 162 3.67 5.10 -28.23
N LEU A 163 4.07 3.83 -28.37
CA LEU A 163 5.40 3.38 -27.93
C LEU A 163 6.51 3.64 -28.95
N GLU A 164 6.22 4.13 -30.17
CA GLU A 164 7.17 4.58 -31.21
C GLU A 164 8.51 3.83 -31.19
N TRP A 165 8.42 2.50 -31.06
CA TRP A 165 9.57 1.62 -31.07
C TRP A 165 9.66 0.91 -32.39
N GLU A 166 10.83 0.97 -33.00
CA GLU A 166 11.07 0.34 -34.29
C GLU A 166 11.86 -0.94 -34.04
N PRO A 167 11.46 -2.09 -34.58
CA PRO A 167 12.31 -3.27 -34.54
C PRO A 167 13.61 -2.94 -35.28
N VAL A 168 14.76 -3.31 -34.71
CA VAL A 168 16.05 -3.08 -35.36
C VAL A 168 16.17 -4.03 -36.56
N PRO A 169 16.30 -3.52 -37.80
CA PRO A 169 16.48 -4.36 -38.98
C PRO A 169 17.71 -5.27 -38.84
N GLU A 170 17.69 -6.46 -39.44
CA GLU A 170 18.83 -7.39 -39.35
C GLU A 170 20.13 -6.78 -39.85
N ASP A 171 20.09 -6.00 -40.94
CA ASP A 171 21.27 -5.36 -41.51
C ASP A 171 21.89 -4.35 -40.54
N GLU A 172 21.04 -3.54 -39.90
CA GLU A 172 21.46 -2.57 -38.89
C GLU A 172 22.02 -3.29 -37.65
N ARG A 173 21.34 -4.35 -37.20
CA ARG A 173 21.80 -5.20 -36.08
C ARG A 173 23.16 -5.82 -36.35
N ARG A 174 23.40 -6.35 -37.56
CA ARG A 174 24.70 -6.93 -37.95
C ARG A 174 25.80 -5.87 -37.94
N SER A 175 25.51 -4.68 -38.47
CA SER A 175 26.47 -3.57 -38.50
C SER A 175 26.86 -3.06 -37.10
N LEU A 176 25.93 -3.10 -36.15
CA LEU A 176 26.12 -2.63 -34.77
C LEU A 176 26.47 -3.76 -33.79
N SER A 177 26.69 -4.98 -34.27
CA SER A 177 26.84 -6.18 -33.44
C SER A 177 27.88 -6.04 -32.31
N ALA A 178 29.04 -5.45 -32.61
CA ALA A 178 30.09 -5.21 -31.61
C ALA A 178 29.68 -4.19 -30.53
N GLU A 179 28.99 -3.12 -30.93
CA GLU A 179 28.49 -2.07 -30.02
C GLU A 179 27.35 -2.61 -29.14
N LEU A 180 26.41 -3.37 -29.73
CA LEU A 180 25.31 -4.01 -29.01
C LEU A 180 25.80 -5.07 -28.02
N ALA A 181 26.81 -5.86 -28.40
CA ALA A 181 27.44 -6.85 -27.53
C ALA A 181 28.14 -6.20 -26.31
N ALA A 182 28.73 -5.01 -26.49
CA ALA A 182 29.34 -4.26 -25.40
C ALA A 182 28.30 -3.80 -24.35
N VAL A 183 27.09 -3.45 -24.79
CA VAL A 183 25.97 -3.05 -23.91
C VAL A 183 25.35 -4.25 -23.20
N ALA A 184 25.27 -5.42 -23.85
CA ALA A 184 24.71 -6.63 -23.24
C ALA A 184 25.55 -7.18 -22.07
N GLY A 185 26.81 -6.74 -21.95
CA GLY A 185 27.77 -7.19 -20.95
C GLY A 185 28.61 -8.38 -21.46
N TRP A 186 29.87 -8.46 -21.05
CA TRP A 186 30.91 -9.41 -21.53
C TRP A 186 30.63 -10.93 -21.38
N LYS A 187 29.39 -11.39 -21.12
CA LYS A 187 29.08 -12.84 -21.15
C LYS A 187 28.93 -13.32 -22.59
N LYS A 188 30.09 -13.56 -23.19
CA LYS A 188 30.34 -13.99 -24.58
C LYS A 188 29.85 -15.40 -24.94
N GLU A 189 29.11 -16.09 -24.07
CA GLU A 189 28.79 -17.52 -24.26
C GLU A 189 27.28 -17.86 -24.20
N SER A 190 26.40 -16.88 -24.00
CA SER A 190 24.94 -17.13 -24.03
C SER A 190 24.07 -16.02 -24.62
N ALA A 191 24.66 -14.89 -25.04
CA ALA A 191 23.97 -13.89 -25.85
C ALA A 191 23.93 -14.36 -27.32
N GLY A 192 23.17 -15.42 -27.57
CA GLY A 192 22.91 -15.93 -28.92
C GLY A 192 22.22 -14.88 -29.79
N ASP A 193 22.30 -15.11 -31.10
CA ASP A 193 21.64 -14.38 -32.20
C ASP A 193 20.12 -14.10 -32.04
N ASP A 194 19.49 -14.48 -30.93
CA ASP A 194 18.05 -14.39 -30.68
C ASP A 194 17.61 -13.21 -29.78
N GLU A 195 18.51 -12.41 -29.20
CA GLU A 195 18.05 -11.27 -28.39
C GLU A 195 17.45 -10.18 -29.30
N MET A 196 16.13 -9.97 -29.19
CA MET A 196 15.40 -8.96 -29.97
C MET A 196 15.71 -7.55 -29.46
N TRP A 197 16.03 -6.63 -30.38
CA TRP A 197 16.33 -5.23 -30.06
C TRP A 197 15.26 -4.32 -30.67
N CYS A 198 14.91 -3.27 -29.93
CA CYS A 198 14.09 -2.18 -30.46
C CYS A 198 14.83 -0.84 -30.37
N LYS A 199 14.44 0.08 -31.25
CA LYS A 199 15.01 1.40 -31.41
C LYS A 199 13.97 2.45 -31.03
N VAL A 200 14.33 3.37 -30.16
CA VAL A 200 13.44 4.45 -29.66
C VAL A 200 14.20 5.78 -29.57
N ASP A 201 13.48 6.89 -29.47
CA ASP A 201 14.13 8.17 -29.13
C ASP A 201 14.70 8.12 -27.71
N TRP A 202 15.94 8.58 -27.56
CA TRP A 202 16.67 8.47 -26.28
C TRP A 202 15.97 9.21 -25.13
N GLU A 203 15.24 10.28 -25.43
CA GLU A 203 14.48 11.10 -24.48
C GLU A 203 13.39 10.31 -23.75
N ARG A 204 12.98 9.16 -24.29
CA ARG A 204 11.96 8.30 -23.70
C ARG A 204 12.52 7.27 -22.73
N VAL A 205 13.84 7.08 -22.72
CA VAL A 205 14.53 6.10 -21.87
C VAL A 205 15.69 6.72 -21.08
N PRO A 206 15.51 7.89 -20.43
CA PRO A 206 16.58 8.54 -19.69
C PRO A 206 17.17 7.63 -18.60
N ASP A 207 16.33 6.86 -17.90
CA ASP A 207 16.75 5.92 -16.85
C ASP A 207 17.66 4.78 -17.36
N LEU A 208 17.49 4.38 -18.64
CA LEU A 208 18.36 3.38 -19.26
C LEU A 208 19.67 4.00 -19.74
N VAL A 209 19.60 5.24 -20.21
CA VAL A 209 20.75 6.04 -20.66
C VAL A 209 21.67 6.37 -19.48
N GLU A 210 21.13 6.85 -18.37
CA GLU A 210 21.87 7.15 -17.14
C GLU A 210 22.63 5.91 -16.65
N GLY A 211 21.98 4.75 -16.69
CA GLY A 211 22.56 3.47 -16.31
C GLY A 211 23.54 2.88 -17.34
N ARG A 212 23.77 3.51 -18.50
CA ARG A 212 24.54 2.98 -19.63
C ARG A 212 24.09 1.57 -20.05
N ARG A 213 22.78 1.31 -20.02
CA ARG A 213 22.15 0.02 -20.32
C ARG A 213 21.62 -0.10 -21.75
N VAL A 214 21.82 0.94 -22.57
CA VAL A 214 21.39 1.04 -23.96
C VAL A 214 22.52 1.59 -24.82
N LEU A 215 22.52 1.23 -26.11
CA LEU A 215 23.40 1.88 -27.09
C LEU A 215 22.74 3.17 -27.56
N LEU A 216 23.47 4.27 -27.60
CA LEU A 216 23.00 5.54 -28.18
C LEU A 216 23.71 5.80 -29.51
N LYS A 217 22.93 6.02 -30.57
CA LYS A 217 23.45 6.39 -31.89
C LYS A 217 22.50 7.33 -32.61
N ALA A 218 23.01 8.47 -33.04
CA ALA A 218 22.27 9.48 -33.82
C ALA A 218 20.90 9.87 -33.20
N GLY A 219 20.85 10.07 -31.88
CA GLY A 219 19.61 10.44 -31.17
C GLY A 219 18.65 9.28 -30.89
N LYS A 220 19.02 8.05 -31.26
CA LYS A 220 18.23 6.85 -30.99
C LYS A 220 18.90 5.97 -29.95
N ALA A 221 18.10 5.35 -29.09
CA ALA A 221 18.50 4.35 -28.12
C ALA A 221 18.11 2.95 -28.60
N TYR A 222 19.06 2.02 -28.59
CA TYR A 222 18.84 0.61 -28.89
C TYR A 222 18.67 -0.13 -27.58
N VAL A 223 17.48 -0.68 -27.39
CA VAL A 223 17.02 -1.28 -26.14
C VAL A 223 16.90 -2.79 -26.31
N PRO A 224 17.55 -3.59 -25.44
CA PRO A 224 17.41 -5.04 -25.49
C PRO A 224 16.04 -5.48 -24.96
N ALA A 225 15.55 -6.63 -25.42
CA ALA A 225 14.25 -7.20 -25.00
C ALA A 225 14.05 -7.24 -23.48
N LYS A 226 15.12 -7.50 -22.71
CA LYS A 226 15.07 -7.53 -21.24
C LYS A 226 14.66 -6.19 -20.59
N GLU A 227 14.96 -5.06 -21.24
CA GLU A 227 14.65 -3.72 -20.74
C GLU A 227 13.30 -3.18 -21.28
N GLN A 228 12.72 -3.79 -22.31
CA GLN A 228 11.41 -3.39 -22.86
C GLN A 228 10.32 -3.40 -21.80
N THR A 229 10.32 -4.39 -20.92
CA THR A 229 9.39 -4.48 -19.77
C THR A 229 9.43 -3.23 -18.91
N SER A 230 10.63 -2.69 -18.65
CA SER A 230 10.77 -1.46 -17.84
C SER A 230 10.12 -0.27 -18.54
N MET A 231 10.31 -0.14 -19.86
CA MET A 231 9.73 0.96 -20.64
C MET A 231 8.20 0.92 -20.65
N VAL A 232 7.62 -0.26 -20.88
CA VAL A 232 6.16 -0.44 -20.88
C VAL A 232 5.57 -0.06 -19.52
N VAL A 233 6.23 -0.45 -18.44
CA VAL A 233 5.82 -0.10 -17.08
C VAL A 233 5.89 1.41 -16.84
N THR A 234 6.98 2.07 -17.26
CA THR A 234 7.11 3.54 -17.13
C THR A 234 6.03 4.29 -17.91
N GLU A 235 5.75 3.88 -19.15
CA GLU A 235 4.69 4.47 -19.97
C GLU A 235 3.31 4.26 -19.33
N PHE A 236 3.02 3.06 -18.83
CA PHE A 236 1.80 2.76 -18.09
C PHE A 236 1.63 3.69 -16.87
N THR A 237 2.67 3.83 -16.05
CA THR A 237 2.67 4.70 -14.87
C THR A 237 2.37 6.16 -15.26
N SER A 238 3.07 6.70 -16.27
CA SER A 238 2.87 8.08 -16.71
C SER A 238 1.46 8.33 -17.27
N ARG A 239 0.91 7.39 -18.04
CA ARG A 239 -0.46 7.48 -18.56
C ARG A 239 -1.49 7.44 -17.43
N LEU A 240 -1.29 6.58 -16.43
CA LEU A 240 -2.18 6.45 -15.29
C LEU A 240 -2.19 7.71 -14.42
N GLU A 241 -1.03 8.30 -14.15
CA GLU A 241 -0.91 9.58 -13.42
C GLU A 241 -1.72 10.69 -14.10
N LYS A 242 -1.49 10.89 -15.40
CA LYS A 242 -2.22 11.88 -16.22
C LYS A 242 -3.73 11.61 -16.22
N ALA A 243 -4.13 10.34 -16.33
CA ALA A 243 -5.53 9.97 -16.32
C ALA A 243 -6.21 10.31 -14.98
N LEU A 244 -5.57 10.02 -13.84
CA LEU A 244 -6.10 10.33 -12.53
C LEU A 244 -6.25 11.84 -12.29
N GLU A 245 -5.32 12.65 -12.80
CA GLU A 245 -5.46 14.12 -12.74
C GLU A 245 -6.67 14.61 -13.53
N LEU A 246 -6.91 14.05 -14.73
CA LEU A 246 -8.08 14.38 -15.53
C LEU A 246 -9.38 13.91 -14.84
N THR A 247 -9.39 12.71 -14.26
CA THR A 247 -10.53 12.20 -13.49
C THR A 247 -10.83 13.09 -12.29
N ALA A 248 -9.81 13.51 -11.53
CA ALA A 248 -9.98 14.41 -10.38
C ALA A 248 -10.62 15.74 -10.75
N ARG A 249 -10.26 16.31 -11.91
CA ARG A 249 -10.85 17.56 -12.43
C ARG A 249 -12.31 17.40 -12.86
N ALA A 250 -12.69 16.20 -13.31
CA ALA A 250 -14.06 15.90 -13.74
C ALA A 250 -14.97 15.44 -12.59
N LEU A 251 -14.39 14.92 -11.49
CA LEU A 251 -15.12 14.30 -10.38
C LEU A 251 -16.22 15.17 -9.74
N PRO A 252 -16.05 16.50 -9.52
CA PRO A 252 -17.11 17.33 -8.91
C PRO A 252 -18.43 17.37 -9.71
N ARG A 253 -18.43 16.92 -10.97
CA ARG A 253 -19.66 16.82 -11.79
C ARG A 253 -20.43 15.53 -11.55
N LEU A 254 -19.78 14.52 -10.97
CA LEU A 254 -20.42 13.26 -10.56
C LEU A 254 -21.19 13.42 -9.24
N ASP A 255 -20.92 14.49 -8.49
CA ASP A 255 -21.52 14.79 -7.18
C ASP A 255 -23.04 15.08 -7.26
N GLU A 256 -23.65 15.02 -8.45
CA GLU A 256 -25.10 15.00 -8.64
C GLU A 256 -25.73 13.62 -8.39
N ASP A 257 -24.94 12.53 -8.34
CA ASP A 257 -25.43 11.16 -8.08
C ASP A 257 -25.10 10.71 -6.64
N ASP A 258 -26.03 10.97 -5.71
CA ASP A 258 -25.99 10.63 -4.28
C ASP A 258 -25.64 9.15 -3.97
N ARG A 259 -25.77 8.24 -4.95
CA ARG A 259 -25.58 6.79 -4.77
C ARG A 259 -24.11 6.38 -4.77
N LEU A 260 -23.23 7.08 -5.48
CA LEU A 260 -21.83 6.66 -5.68
C LEU A 260 -20.88 7.25 -4.63
N THR A 261 -21.15 8.47 -4.17
CA THR A 261 -20.29 9.19 -3.21
C THR A 261 -20.05 8.42 -1.91
N PRO A 262 -21.05 7.77 -1.28
CA PRO A 262 -20.82 6.94 -0.09
C PRO A 262 -19.88 5.76 -0.36
N ILE A 263 -20.03 5.08 -1.51
CA ILE A 263 -19.25 3.90 -1.89
C ILE A 263 -17.79 4.30 -2.15
N LEU A 264 -17.55 5.36 -2.92
CA LEU A 264 -16.19 5.85 -3.22
C LEU A 264 -15.46 6.32 -1.95
N ASN A 265 -16.18 6.97 -1.04
CA ASN A 265 -15.64 7.36 0.27
C ASN A 265 -15.33 6.15 1.16
N HIS A 266 -16.15 5.10 1.12
CA HIS A 266 -15.90 3.87 1.86
C HIS A 266 -14.68 3.12 1.31
N LEU A 267 -14.55 2.99 -0.01
CA LEU A 267 -13.41 2.33 -0.67
C LEU A 267 -12.09 3.04 -0.38
N SER A 268 -12.06 4.37 -0.48
CA SER A 268 -10.85 5.16 -0.20
C SER A 268 -10.43 5.09 1.27
N LYS A 269 -11.38 5.15 2.22
CA LYS A 269 -11.10 5.01 3.65
C LYS A 269 -10.57 3.63 4.01
N ASN A 270 -11.19 2.57 3.52
CA ASN A 270 -10.78 1.19 3.82
C ASN A 270 -9.40 0.84 3.25
N PHE A 271 -8.99 1.49 2.16
CA PHE A 271 -7.63 1.33 1.65
C PHE A 271 -6.58 2.01 2.54
N ILE A 272 -6.89 3.15 3.18
CA ILE A 272 -6.00 3.85 4.11
C ILE A 272 -5.72 3.03 5.36
N THR A 273 -6.65 2.18 5.76
CA THR A 273 -6.54 1.31 6.94
C THR A 273 -6.43 -0.16 6.53
N PRO A 274 -5.20 -0.70 6.34
CA PRO A 274 -4.98 -2.15 6.44
C PRO A 274 -5.41 -2.72 7.82
N ASP A 275 -5.77 -1.83 8.75
CA ASP A 275 -6.24 -2.05 10.12
C ASP A 275 -7.68 -2.62 10.23
N ALA A 276 -8.32 -3.09 9.16
CA ALA A 276 -9.68 -3.66 9.23
C ALA A 276 -9.78 -4.83 10.25
N SER A 277 -8.68 -5.59 10.43
CA SER A 277 -8.55 -6.64 11.44
C SER A 277 -8.65 -6.13 12.89
N TYR A 278 -8.39 -4.84 13.11
CA TYR A 278 -8.47 -4.16 14.42
C TYR A 278 -9.67 -3.19 14.51
N GLY A 279 -10.39 -2.94 13.41
CA GLY A 279 -11.59 -2.10 13.35
C GLY A 279 -12.90 -2.87 13.59
N SER A 280 -12.93 -4.17 13.28
CA SER A 280 -14.05 -5.06 13.62
C SER A 280 -13.93 -5.53 15.07
N GLY A 281 -14.66 -4.86 15.97
CA GLY A 281 -14.73 -5.22 17.38
C GLY A 281 -15.25 -6.63 17.59
N GLY A 282 -14.49 -7.40 18.37
CA GLY A 282 -14.93 -8.55 19.13
C GLY A 282 -14.12 -8.58 20.42
N ASP A 283 -14.72 -9.06 21.50
CA ASP A 283 -14.05 -9.37 22.78
C ASP A 283 -12.80 -10.29 22.62
N ASP A 284 -12.57 -10.83 21.41
CA ASP A 284 -11.45 -11.70 21.01
C ASP A 284 -10.06 -11.03 20.86
N GLN A 285 -9.92 -9.73 21.15
CA GLN A 285 -8.66 -9.00 20.98
C GLN A 285 -7.90 -8.70 22.28
N ALA A 286 -8.49 -8.97 23.44
CA ALA A 286 -7.72 -9.05 24.68
C ALA A 286 -6.77 -10.25 24.59
N ALA A 287 -5.53 -10.12 25.06
CA ALA A 287 -4.74 -11.31 25.36
C ALA A 287 -5.55 -12.16 26.37
N PRO A 288 -5.89 -13.43 26.07
CA PRO A 288 -6.73 -14.22 26.95
C PRO A 288 -6.05 -14.36 28.32
N GLY A 289 -6.75 -13.92 29.38
CA GLY A 289 -6.35 -14.14 30.77
C GLY A 289 -5.68 -12.97 31.53
N SER A 290 -5.52 -11.77 30.96
CA SER A 290 -5.07 -10.61 31.74
C SER A 290 -6.17 -9.55 31.89
N GLU A 291 -6.66 -9.33 33.11
CA GLU A 291 -7.32 -8.07 33.46
C GLU A 291 -6.27 -6.94 33.32
N LEU A 292 -6.31 -6.24 32.19
CA LEU A 292 -5.43 -5.11 31.92
C LEU A 292 -5.90 -3.92 32.74
N THR A 293 -5.09 -3.55 33.73
CA THR A 293 -5.32 -2.39 34.60
C THR A 293 -4.23 -1.34 34.40
N ALA A 294 -4.52 -0.10 34.79
CA ALA A 294 -3.60 1.01 34.78
C ALA A 294 -2.31 0.71 35.57
N ALA A 295 -2.41 -0.06 36.65
CA ALA A 295 -1.29 -0.47 37.48
C ALA A 295 -0.34 -1.46 36.78
N ASN A 296 -0.87 -2.32 35.92
CA ASN A 296 -0.07 -3.34 35.23
C ASN A 296 0.69 -2.80 34.01
N VAL A 297 0.33 -1.60 33.51
CA VAL A 297 0.94 -1.01 32.30
C VAL A 297 2.46 -0.84 32.42
N ASP A 298 2.99 -0.50 33.60
CA ASP A 298 4.44 -0.34 33.80
C ASP A 298 5.20 -1.65 33.55
N LYS A 299 4.69 -2.75 34.10
CA LYS A 299 5.28 -4.09 33.92
C LYS A 299 5.19 -4.54 32.46
N LEU A 300 4.01 -4.38 31.86
CA LEU A 300 3.78 -4.72 30.45
C LEU A 300 4.68 -3.91 29.52
N SER A 301 4.97 -2.65 29.86
CA SER A 301 5.88 -1.83 29.07
C SER A 301 7.28 -2.40 29.03
N SER A 302 7.82 -2.87 30.15
CA SER A 302 9.16 -3.45 30.17
C SER A 302 9.25 -4.82 29.48
N GLU A 303 8.18 -5.61 29.54
CA GLU A 303 8.22 -7.02 29.11
C GLU A 303 7.75 -7.22 27.67
N HIS A 304 6.74 -6.47 27.22
CA HIS A 304 5.99 -6.82 26.00
C HIS A 304 5.84 -5.70 24.97
N PHE A 305 6.12 -4.45 25.32
CA PHE A 305 5.88 -3.34 24.39
C PHE A 305 6.98 -3.27 23.33
N PRO A 306 6.65 -2.92 22.08
CA PRO A 306 7.65 -2.57 21.09
C PRO A 306 8.36 -1.26 21.47
N LEU A 307 9.56 -1.06 20.93
CA LEU A 307 10.44 0.06 21.29
C LEU A 307 9.76 1.44 21.14
N CYS A 308 8.86 1.61 20.15
CA CYS A 308 8.10 2.84 19.96
C CYS A 308 7.17 3.16 21.14
N MET A 309 6.51 2.15 21.71
CA MET A 309 5.62 2.33 22.86
C MET A 309 6.41 2.38 24.17
N GLN A 310 7.52 1.64 24.28
CA GLN A 310 8.45 1.77 25.41
C GLN A 310 9.04 3.18 25.52
N HIS A 311 9.40 3.79 24.39
CA HIS A 311 9.90 5.17 24.38
C HIS A 311 8.85 6.17 24.85
N LEU A 312 7.60 6.05 24.37
CA LEU A 312 6.48 6.87 24.81
C LEU A 312 6.21 6.70 26.31
N HIS A 313 6.18 5.46 26.79
CA HIS A 313 5.97 5.15 28.19
C HIS A 313 7.07 5.75 29.09
N ARG A 314 8.34 5.58 28.73
CA ARG A 314 9.48 6.16 29.47
C ARG A 314 9.44 7.69 29.47
N SER A 315 9.13 8.30 28.33
CA SER A 315 9.03 9.76 28.23
C SER A 315 7.88 10.29 29.09
N LEU A 316 6.73 9.60 29.09
CA LEU A 316 5.60 9.93 29.95
C LEU A 316 5.97 9.84 31.44
N ARG A 317 6.66 8.78 31.86
CA ARG A 317 7.08 8.61 33.27
C ARG A 317 8.12 9.66 33.69
N ARG A 318 9.06 10.02 32.81
CA ARG A 318 10.08 11.05 33.08
C ARG A 318 9.48 12.45 33.16
N ASP A 319 8.66 12.82 32.18
CA ASP A 319 8.23 14.21 32.00
C ASP A 319 6.90 14.48 32.72
N SER A 320 6.15 13.42 33.05
CA SER A 320 4.76 13.46 33.55
C SER A 320 3.81 14.14 32.57
N HIS A 321 4.16 14.11 31.28
CA HIS A 321 3.38 14.68 30.19
C HIS A 321 3.77 14.05 28.85
N LEU A 322 2.83 14.05 27.90
CA LEU A 322 3.11 13.79 26.49
C LEU A 322 2.33 14.81 25.64
N LYS A 323 2.92 15.23 24.52
CA LYS A 323 2.25 16.08 23.51
C LYS A 323 1.15 15.33 22.77
N HIS A 324 0.34 16.06 21.99
CA HIS A 324 -0.90 15.56 21.38
C HIS A 324 -0.74 14.22 20.64
N PHE A 325 0.17 14.13 19.67
CA PHE A 325 0.37 12.90 18.90
C PHE A 325 0.98 11.75 19.72
N GLY A 326 1.80 12.06 20.73
CA GLY A 326 2.27 11.07 21.70
C GLY A 326 1.15 10.48 22.54
N ARG A 327 0.24 11.32 23.03
CA ARG A 327 -0.97 10.86 23.74
C ARG A 327 -1.86 10.03 22.82
N LEU A 328 -2.04 10.46 21.56
CA LEU A 328 -2.89 9.77 20.60
C LEU A 328 -2.32 8.37 20.25
N GLN A 329 -1.07 8.29 19.79
CA GLN A 329 -0.41 7.03 19.45
C GLN A 329 -0.43 6.05 20.62
N TYR A 330 -0.12 6.54 21.83
CA TYR A 330 -0.04 5.68 23.01
C TYR A 330 -1.44 5.26 23.52
N SER A 331 -2.42 6.16 23.57
CA SER A 331 -3.79 5.82 23.97
C SER A 331 -4.42 4.79 23.03
N LEU A 332 -4.19 4.94 21.73
CA LEU A 332 -4.69 4.02 20.72
C LEU A 332 -4.04 2.64 20.84
N PHE A 333 -2.74 2.59 21.12
CA PHE A 333 -2.05 1.35 21.43
C PHE A 333 -2.61 0.69 22.70
N LEU A 334 -2.79 1.44 23.80
CA LEU A 334 -3.34 0.91 25.06
C LEU A 334 -4.78 0.39 24.88
N LYS A 335 -5.61 1.11 24.14
CA LYS A 335 -6.95 0.65 23.73
C LYS A 335 -6.85 -0.67 22.96
N GLY A 336 -5.95 -0.73 21.97
CA GLY A 336 -5.82 -1.91 21.10
C GLY A 336 -5.25 -3.16 21.79
N ILE A 337 -4.57 -3.02 22.94
CA ILE A 337 -4.15 -4.19 23.73
C ILE A 337 -5.25 -4.66 24.69
N GLY A 338 -6.30 -3.86 24.89
CA GLY A 338 -7.47 -4.20 25.73
C GLY A 338 -7.64 -3.36 26.99
N LEU A 339 -6.90 -2.26 27.17
CA LEU A 339 -7.10 -1.37 28.33
C LEU A 339 -8.47 -0.68 28.22
N SER A 340 -9.34 -0.86 29.22
CA SER A 340 -10.68 -0.27 29.23
C SER A 340 -10.62 1.26 29.26
N LEU A 341 -11.71 1.93 28.88
CA LEU A 341 -11.80 3.39 28.96
C LEU A 341 -11.58 3.89 30.39
N GLU A 342 -12.15 3.20 31.37
CA GLU A 342 -12.05 3.56 32.80
C GLU A 342 -10.60 3.47 33.28
N GLU A 343 -9.93 2.34 33.01
CA GLU A 343 -8.52 2.15 33.37
C GLU A 343 -7.60 3.09 32.59
N CYS A 344 -7.92 3.42 31.33
CA CYS A 344 -7.17 4.40 30.55
C CYS A 344 -7.26 5.81 31.14
N LEU A 345 -8.44 6.21 31.64
CA LEU A 345 -8.61 7.48 32.35
C LEU A 345 -7.81 7.51 33.66
N VAL A 346 -7.82 6.42 34.44
CA VAL A 346 -7.01 6.27 35.65
C VAL A 346 -5.51 6.34 35.32
N PHE A 347 -5.08 5.65 34.25
CA PHE A 347 -3.70 5.65 33.78
C PHE A 347 -3.22 7.06 33.40
N TRP A 348 -3.98 7.79 32.58
CA TRP A 348 -3.59 9.14 32.17
C TRP A 348 -3.64 10.13 33.32
N ARG A 349 -4.65 10.03 34.19
CA ARG A 349 -4.76 10.90 35.37
C ARG A 349 -3.57 10.71 36.30
N SER A 350 -3.22 9.47 36.63
CA SER A 350 -2.09 9.16 37.51
C SER A 350 -0.74 9.54 36.88
N SER A 351 -0.60 9.42 35.55
CA SER A 351 0.62 9.77 34.83
C SER A 351 0.86 11.28 34.75
N PHE A 352 -0.20 12.09 34.69
CA PHE A 352 -0.11 13.55 34.73
C PHE A 352 -0.19 14.07 36.18
N ASN A 353 0.70 13.58 37.04
CA ASN A 353 0.71 13.91 38.47
C ASN A 353 1.07 15.38 38.78
N LYS A 354 1.60 16.13 37.79
CA LYS A 354 1.95 17.56 37.93
C LYS A 354 0.78 18.52 37.68
N ILE A 355 -0.37 18.03 37.22
CA ILE A 355 -1.56 18.87 36.97
C ILE A 355 -2.71 18.49 37.93
N THR A 356 -3.61 19.44 38.14
CA THR A 356 -4.80 19.26 38.99
C THR A 356 -5.86 18.42 38.29
N ASP A 357 -6.79 17.84 39.06
CA ASP A 357 -7.94 17.10 38.54
C ASP A 357 -8.80 17.95 37.61
N ASP A 358 -8.98 19.22 37.95
CA ASP A 358 -9.79 20.16 37.16
C ASP A 358 -9.16 20.41 35.78
N THR A 359 -7.83 20.65 35.72
CA THR A 359 -7.10 20.79 34.46
C THR A 359 -7.17 19.52 33.63
N PHE A 360 -7.00 18.35 34.26
CA PHE A 360 -7.12 17.06 33.56
C PHE A 360 -8.51 16.86 32.93
N ASN A 361 -9.56 17.14 33.71
CA ASN A 361 -10.94 17.00 33.28
C ASN A 361 -11.30 17.94 32.13
N LYS A 362 -10.81 19.18 32.15
CA LYS A 362 -11.08 20.18 31.12
C LYS A 362 -10.33 19.92 29.81
N GLU A 363 -9.04 19.57 29.89
CA GLU A 363 -8.16 19.57 28.72
C GLU A 363 -7.93 18.17 28.12
N TYR A 364 -8.00 17.10 28.92
CA TYR A 364 -7.53 15.77 28.52
C TYR A 364 -8.63 14.71 28.49
N ARG A 365 -9.55 14.71 29.46
CA ARG A 365 -10.59 13.67 29.59
C ARG A 365 -11.44 13.50 28.32
N TYR A 366 -11.81 14.61 27.67
CA TYR A 366 -12.57 14.56 26.41
C TYR A 366 -11.81 13.80 25.31
N ASN A 367 -10.52 14.08 25.15
CA ASN A 367 -9.68 13.45 24.12
C ASN A 367 -9.58 11.94 24.33
N VAL A 368 -9.41 11.48 25.58
CA VAL A 368 -9.37 10.04 25.90
C VAL A 368 -10.71 9.39 25.54
N ARG A 369 -11.84 9.99 25.93
CA ARG A 369 -13.19 9.48 25.57
C ARG A 369 -13.40 9.44 24.06
N HIS A 370 -12.91 10.44 23.33
CA HIS A 370 -13.04 10.50 21.88
C HIS A 370 -12.27 9.36 21.19
N VAL A 371 -11.08 9.02 21.70
CA VAL A 371 -10.27 7.88 21.21
C VAL A 371 -11.01 6.54 21.32
N TYR A 372 -11.83 6.37 22.37
CA TYR A 372 -12.64 5.17 22.59
C TYR A 372 -14.01 5.21 21.92
N GLY A 373 -14.39 6.33 21.28
CA GLY A 373 -15.71 6.47 20.67
C GLY A 373 -16.85 6.72 21.66
N ASP A 374 -16.56 6.99 22.93
CA ASP A 374 -17.56 7.33 23.95
C ASP A 374 -18.19 8.71 23.68
N VAL A 375 -17.42 9.61 23.08
CA VAL A 375 -17.87 10.93 22.62
C VAL A 375 -17.47 11.16 21.16
N GLY A 376 -17.99 12.25 20.58
CA GLY A 376 -17.80 12.61 19.16
C GLY A 376 -19.08 12.41 18.34
N GLY A 377 -18.97 12.61 17.03
CA GLY A 377 -20.07 12.43 16.08
C GLY A 377 -20.48 10.96 15.92
N ASP A 378 -21.63 10.74 15.28
CA ASP A 378 -22.24 9.41 15.11
C ASP A 378 -21.29 8.39 14.47
N ALA A 379 -20.50 8.82 13.48
CA ALA A 379 -19.46 8.00 12.85
C ALA A 379 -18.40 7.49 13.85
N ASN A 380 -17.96 8.33 14.81
CA ASN A 380 -16.95 7.94 15.79
C ASN A 380 -17.51 6.96 16.82
N ARG A 381 -18.78 7.14 17.24
CA ARG A 381 -19.44 6.27 18.20
C ARG A 381 -19.71 4.89 17.61
N ARG A 382 -20.27 4.85 16.39
CA ARG A 382 -20.51 3.59 15.67
C ARG A 382 -19.21 2.86 15.31
N GLY A 383 -18.16 3.60 14.98
CA GLY A 383 -16.81 3.06 14.74
C GLY A 383 -16.05 2.68 16.01
N ARG A 384 -16.62 2.84 17.21
CA ARG A 384 -15.95 2.62 18.51
C ARG A 384 -14.63 3.38 18.63
N GLY A 385 -14.56 4.61 18.10
CA GLY A 385 -13.38 5.47 18.13
C GLY A 385 -12.40 5.20 16.99
N TYR A 386 -11.19 5.76 17.10
CA TYR A 386 -10.14 5.54 16.10
C TYR A 386 -9.49 4.16 16.22
N SER A 387 -9.00 3.63 15.11
CA SER A 387 -8.19 2.40 15.07
C SER A 387 -6.80 2.65 15.67
N PRO A 388 -6.22 1.64 16.34
CA PRO A 388 -4.79 1.61 16.66
C PRO A 388 -3.90 1.93 15.45
N PHE A 389 -2.79 2.63 15.68
CA PHE A 389 -1.90 2.99 14.58
C PHE A 389 -1.02 1.80 14.18
N SER A 390 -1.07 1.43 12.89
CA SER A 390 -0.11 0.52 12.27
C SER A 390 1.32 1.06 12.28
N CYS A 391 2.30 0.15 12.12
CA CYS A 391 3.69 0.57 11.92
C CYS A 391 3.82 1.47 10.70
N GLN A 392 3.06 1.22 9.62
CA GLN A 392 3.03 2.09 8.45
C GLN A 392 2.64 3.51 8.82
N LYS A 393 1.50 3.67 9.52
CA LYS A 393 1.01 4.99 9.95
C LYS A 393 2.03 5.72 10.84
N ILE A 394 2.59 5.03 11.84
CA ILE A 394 3.62 5.58 12.74
C ILE A 394 4.89 5.99 12.00
N LEU A 395 5.23 5.29 10.92
CA LEU A 395 6.40 5.60 10.10
C LEU A 395 6.13 6.79 9.18
N THR A 396 4.98 6.86 8.52
CA THR A 396 4.76 7.80 7.40
C THR A 396 4.01 9.06 7.79
N GLU A 397 3.13 9.00 8.78
CA GLU A 397 2.29 10.14 9.17
C GLU A 397 2.87 10.88 10.38
N HIS A 398 2.71 12.22 10.39
CA HIS A 398 3.07 13.10 11.51
C HIS A 398 4.46 12.84 12.10
N PRO A 399 5.57 13.09 11.36
CA PRO A 399 6.92 12.91 11.90
C PRO A 399 7.14 13.77 13.16
N PRO A 400 7.82 13.24 14.19
CA PRO A 400 8.00 13.95 15.46
C PRO A 400 8.91 15.17 15.31
N GLY A 401 8.46 16.31 15.81
CA GLY A 401 9.25 17.53 15.96
C GLY A 401 10.02 17.62 17.28
N PRO A 402 10.70 18.75 17.54
CA PRO A 402 11.42 18.96 18.79
C PRO A 402 10.54 18.81 20.04
N GLY A 403 10.98 17.97 20.98
CA GLY A 403 10.26 17.66 22.22
C GLY A 403 9.01 16.81 22.03
N GLU A 404 8.80 16.22 20.85
CA GLU A 404 7.76 15.21 20.62
C GLU A 404 8.37 13.80 20.70
N ALA A 405 7.71 12.89 21.42
CA ALA A 405 8.21 11.55 21.69
C ALA A 405 7.53 10.44 20.87
N HIS A 406 6.62 10.79 19.94
CA HIS A 406 5.88 9.82 19.14
C HIS A 406 6.66 9.37 17.90
N GLY A 407 6.06 8.48 17.12
CA GLY A 407 6.68 7.88 15.96
C GLY A 407 7.46 6.61 16.29
N CYS A 408 8.26 6.15 15.32
CA CYS A 408 9.08 4.94 15.43
C CYS A 408 10.56 5.30 15.66
N PRO A 409 11.17 4.88 16.79
CA PRO A 409 12.60 5.14 17.06
C PRO A 409 13.52 4.62 15.96
N TYR A 410 13.20 3.47 15.34
CA TYR A 410 13.99 2.92 14.23
C TYR A 410 14.06 3.86 13.03
N ARG A 411 13.03 4.69 12.79
CA ARG A 411 13.02 5.69 11.71
C ARG A 411 13.54 7.05 12.18
N HIS A 412 12.96 7.60 13.25
CA HIS A 412 13.10 9.01 13.58
C HIS A 412 14.33 9.35 14.44
N PHE A 413 14.91 8.38 15.14
CA PHE A 413 16.13 8.66 15.91
C PHE A 413 17.34 8.62 15.00
N ASN A 414 18.40 9.36 15.34
CA ASN A 414 19.71 9.07 14.77
C ASN A 414 20.24 7.71 15.32
N LEU A 415 21.32 7.20 14.73
CA LEU A 415 21.84 5.88 15.06
C LEU A 415 22.36 5.79 16.50
N GLU A 416 22.97 6.86 17.01
CA GLU A 416 23.49 6.95 18.37
C GLU A 416 22.37 6.88 19.40
N ASN A 417 21.33 7.72 19.27
CA ASN A 417 20.18 7.73 20.16
C ASN A 417 19.40 6.41 20.10
N LEU A 418 19.29 5.80 18.91
CA LEU A 418 18.66 4.49 18.77
C LEU A 418 19.44 3.41 19.52
N THR A 419 20.77 3.41 19.38
CA THR A 419 21.65 2.43 20.05
C THR A 419 21.61 2.61 21.57
N ALA A 420 21.67 3.86 22.06
CA ALA A 420 21.54 4.17 23.47
C ALA A 420 20.20 3.70 24.05
N LEU A 421 19.09 3.95 23.33
CA LEU A 421 17.77 3.48 23.74
C LEU A 421 17.68 1.96 23.78
N LEU A 422 18.23 1.27 22.76
CA LEU A 422 18.29 -0.20 22.70
C LEU A 422 19.06 -0.79 23.87
N GLN A 423 20.23 -0.23 24.20
CA GLN A 423 21.02 -0.65 25.36
C GLN A 423 20.26 -0.41 26.67
N GLN A 424 19.57 0.72 26.79
CA GLN A 424 18.74 1.05 27.96
C GLN A 424 17.53 0.11 28.13
N VAL A 425 17.05 -0.55 27.07
CA VAL A 425 16.01 -1.60 27.15
C VAL A 425 16.62 -3.01 27.28
N GLY A 426 17.95 -3.12 27.45
CA GLY A 426 18.64 -4.39 27.71
C GLY A 426 19.21 -5.08 26.46
N ILE A 427 19.20 -4.42 25.29
CA ILE A 427 19.74 -4.97 24.04
C ILE A 427 21.21 -4.56 23.89
N ASN A 428 22.10 -5.43 24.36
CA ASN A 428 23.55 -5.18 24.35
C ASN A 428 24.33 -6.08 23.36
N ASP A 429 23.65 -7.01 22.69
CA ASP A 429 24.30 -7.91 21.74
C ASP A 429 24.81 -7.16 20.50
N ARG A 430 26.12 -7.30 20.22
CA ARG A 430 26.78 -6.56 19.13
C ARG A 430 26.27 -6.98 17.75
N SER A 431 25.93 -8.25 17.55
CA SER A 431 25.43 -8.77 16.27
C SER A 431 24.05 -8.18 15.97
N VAL A 432 23.16 -8.18 16.96
CA VAL A 432 21.82 -7.57 16.85
C VAL A 432 21.91 -6.08 16.57
N LEU A 433 22.75 -5.34 17.32
CA LEU A 433 22.91 -3.89 17.13
C LEU A 433 23.47 -3.56 15.73
N ASN A 434 24.42 -4.34 15.22
CA ASN A 434 24.92 -4.17 13.86
C ASN A 434 23.83 -4.47 12.82
N GLY A 435 23.05 -5.54 13.00
CA GLY A 435 21.92 -5.84 12.11
C GLY A 435 20.86 -4.74 12.10
N VAL A 436 20.52 -4.18 13.26
CA VAL A 436 19.60 -3.03 13.38
C VAL A 436 20.15 -1.80 12.64
N ARG A 437 21.47 -1.55 12.72
CA ARG A 437 22.13 -0.46 12.00
C ARG A 437 21.99 -0.64 10.48
N GLU A 438 22.32 -1.82 9.96
CA GLU A 438 22.20 -2.13 8.53
C GLU A 438 20.75 -2.01 8.04
N ASP A 439 19.79 -2.53 8.81
CA ASP A 439 18.37 -2.45 8.47
C ASP A 439 17.89 -0.99 8.46
N LYS A 440 18.34 -0.16 9.41
CA LYS A 440 18.05 1.28 9.44
C LYS A 440 18.64 2.02 8.24
N GLU A 441 19.90 1.75 7.88
CA GLU A 441 20.57 2.36 6.73
C GLU A 441 19.87 2.03 5.41
N LYS A 442 19.36 0.79 5.29
CA LYS A 442 18.52 0.34 4.16
C LYS A 442 17.06 0.79 4.26
N GLN A 443 16.72 1.64 5.24
CA GLN A 443 15.36 2.12 5.54
C GLN A 443 14.33 1.01 5.81
N LYS A 444 14.78 -0.16 6.27
CA LYS A 444 13.96 -1.33 6.63
C LYS A 444 13.60 -1.32 8.12
N PHE A 445 12.90 -0.29 8.56
CA PHE A 445 12.66 -0.02 9.99
C PHE A 445 11.86 -1.11 10.72
N HIS A 446 10.88 -1.73 10.07
CA HIS A 446 10.11 -2.82 10.67
C HIS A 446 10.95 -4.09 10.82
N LEU A 447 11.89 -4.37 9.90
CA LEU A 447 12.81 -5.50 10.03
C LEU A 447 13.76 -5.29 11.20
N ALA A 448 14.25 -4.07 11.41
CA ALA A 448 15.04 -3.73 12.60
C ALA A 448 14.26 -4.02 13.90
N CYS A 449 12.97 -3.67 13.96
CA CYS A 449 12.09 -3.97 15.09
C CYS A 449 11.87 -5.48 15.28
N ASN A 450 11.62 -6.21 14.19
CA ASN A 450 11.44 -7.66 14.22
C ASN A 450 12.71 -8.41 14.64
N ARG A 451 13.89 -7.96 14.20
CA ARG A 451 15.18 -8.51 14.63
C ARG A 451 15.36 -8.42 16.15
N VAL A 452 14.99 -7.27 16.73
CA VAL A 452 15.02 -7.11 18.19
C VAL A 452 13.98 -8.02 18.86
N PHE A 453 12.78 -8.12 18.31
CA PHE A 453 11.75 -9.03 18.81
C PHE A 453 12.23 -10.49 18.84
N GLU A 454 12.80 -10.97 17.73
CA GLU A 454 13.35 -12.32 17.58
C GLU A 454 14.47 -12.59 18.58
N TYR A 455 15.35 -11.61 18.81
CA TYR A 455 16.40 -11.72 19.82
C TYR A 455 15.85 -11.83 21.23
N VAL A 456 14.87 -10.97 21.59
CA VAL A 456 14.27 -10.94 22.93
C VAL A 456 13.49 -12.23 23.23
N HIS A 457 12.84 -12.82 22.23
CA HIS A 457 12.00 -14.01 22.36
C HIS A 457 12.64 -15.27 21.78
N LYS A 458 13.97 -15.30 21.61
CA LYS A 458 14.67 -16.38 20.89
C LYS A 458 14.41 -17.76 21.48
N ASN A 459 14.30 -17.85 22.82
CA ASN A 459 14.11 -19.11 23.52
C ASN A 459 12.65 -19.58 23.41
N GLU A 460 11.71 -18.65 23.54
CA GLU A 460 10.27 -18.89 23.44
C GLU A 460 9.88 -19.28 22.02
N ILE A 461 10.43 -18.60 21.00
CA ILE A 461 10.22 -18.93 19.58
C ILE A 461 10.77 -20.33 19.27
N ARG A 462 11.95 -20.67 19.81
CA ARG A 462 12.52 -22.01 19.64
C ARG A 462 11.60 -23.07 20.25
N ARG A 463 11.16 -22.87 21.50
CA ARG A 463 10.21 -23.76 22.19
C ARG A 463 8.90 -23.91 21.41
N ALA A 464 8.32 -22.80 20.95
CA ALA A 464 7.06 -22.81 20.19
C ALA A 464 7.18 -23.58 18.86
N LYS A 465 8.34 -23.54 18.20
CA LYS A 465 8.63 -24.33 17.00
C LYS A 465 8.78 -25.81 17.31
N ASP A 466 9.55 -26.13 18.34
CA ASP A 466 9.83 -27.52 18.75
C ASP A 466 8.53 -28.22 19.22
N GLU A 467 7.62 -27.48 19.86
CA GLU A 467 6.33 -27.99 20.36
C GLU A 467 5.16 -27.84 19.36
N GLY A 468 5.39 -27.27 18.18
CA GLY A 468 4.37 -27.08 17.15
C GLY A 468 3.20 -26.15 17.54
N ILE A 469 3.40 -25.29 18.55
CA ILE A 469 2.34 -24.44 19.13
C ILE A 469 1.99 -23.27 18.21
N MET A 470 2.94 -22.78 17.41
CA MET A 470 2.73 -21.63 16.52
C MET A 470 2.93 -22.02 15.05
N THR A 471 2.03 -21.55 14.18
CA THR A 471 2.12 -21.78 12.74
C THR A 471 3.19 -20.88 12.09
N VAL A 472 3.67 -21.25 10.90
CA VAL A 472 4.59 -20.42 10.10
C VAL A 472 4.00 -19.04 9.82
N ALA A 473 2.68 -18.95 9.62
CA ALA A 473 1.96 -17.69 9.42
C ALA A 473 2.02 -16.77 10.66
N GLN A 474 1.98 -17.34 11.87
CA GLN A 474 2.13 -16.59 13.12
C GLN A 474 3.57 -16.18 13.40
N LEU A 475 4.53 -16.73 12.64
CA LEU A 475 5.93 -16.35 12.70
C LEU A 475 6.32 -15.29 11.66
N GLU A 476 5.37 -14.80 10.84
CA GLU A 476 5.60 -13.75 9.85
C GLU A 476 6.07 -12.42 10.46
N THR A 477 6.54 -11.53 9.60
CA THR A 477 7.00 -10.19 9.95
C THR A 477 5.88 -9.37 10.61
N ILE A 478 6.13 -8.90 11.82
CA ILE A 478 5.22 -8.06 12.59
C ILE A 478 5.13 -6.67 11.94
N VAL A 479 3.91 -6.21 11.68
CA VAL A 479 3.64 -4.92 11.01
C VAL A 479 2.73 -3.99 11.83
N HIS A 480 2.36 -4.39 13.05
CA HIS A 480 1.53 -3.59 13.94
C HIS A 480 2.04 -3.62 15.40
N PRO A 481 2.07 -2.50 16.16
CA PRO A 481 2.51 -2.49 17.55
C PRO A 481 1.67 -3.39 18.47
N ASN A 482 0.35 -3.42 18.29
CA ASN A 482 -0.53 -4.32 19.07
C ASN A 482 -0.31 -5.80 18.74
N GLU A 483 0.06 -6.12 17.50
CA GLU A 483 0.44 -7.49 17.11
C GLU A 483 1.76 -7.89 17.80
N TYR A 484 2.75 -6.99 17.83
CA TYR A 484 3.98 -7.19 18.60
C TYR A 484 3.67 -7.53 20.06
N PHE A 485 2.79 -6.75 20.70
CA PHE A 485 2.40 -7.00 22.09
C PHE A 485 1.73 -8.36 22.26
N LYS A 486 0.69 -8.65 21.46
CA LYS A 486 -0.07 -9.91 21.55
C LYS A 486 0.86 -11.11 21.39
N ARG A 487 1.77 -11.06 20.41
CA ARG A 487 2.73 -12.14 20.15
C ARG A 487 3.79 -12.25 21.25
N SER A 488 4.31 -11.14 21.76
CA SER A 488 5.23 -11.15 22.90
C SER A 488 4.59 -11.77 24.14
N TYR A 489 3.36 -11.37 24.45
CA TYR A 489 2.61 -11.87 25.59
C TYR A 489 2.36 -13.38 25.48
N LEU A 490 1.87 -13.86 24.34
CA LEU A 490 1.63 -15.28 24.09
C LEU A 490 2.91 -16.12 24.20
N LEU A 491 4.02 -15.66 23.62
CA LEU A 491 5.30 -16.37 23.68
C LEU A 491 5.81 -16.54 25.12
N LYS A 492 5.57 -15.54 25.98
CA LYS A 492 5.96 -15.60 27.41
C LYS A 492 5.00 -16.43 28.26
N HIS A 493 3.79 -16.69 27.78
CA HIS A 493 2.74 -17.44 28.48
C HIS A 493 2.33 -18.74 27.77
N LEU A 494 3.25 -19.37 27.01
CA LEU A 494 2.97 -20.61 26.26
C LEU A 494 2.42 -21.75 27.15
N ASP A 495 2.81 -21.79 28.43
CA ASP A 495 2.40 -22.83 29.37
C ASP A 495 0.92 -22.67 29.78
N SER A 496 0.39 -21.45 29.79
CA SER A 496 -1.04 -21.17 30.05
C SER A 496 -1.94 -21.54 28.87
N SER A 497 -1.38 -21.69 27.66
CA SER A 497 -2.15 -22.11 26.47
C SER A 497 -2.40 -23.63 26.42
N LYS A 498 -1.75 -24.44 27.28
CA LYS A 498 -1.91 -25.90 27.31
C LYS A 498 -3.16 -26.38 28.07
N ASP A 499 -3.74 -25.55 28.95
CA ASP A 499 -4.81 -25.95 29.89
C ASP A 499 -6.25 -25.69 29.38
N GLY A 500 -6.43 -25.48 28.07
CA GLY A 500 -7.73 -25.70 27.42
C GLY A 500 -8.62 -24.47 27.14
N ASP A 501 -8.15 -23.24 27.32
CA ASP A 501 -9.00 -22.04 27.12
C ASP A 501 -8.55 -21.08 26.00
N VAL A 502 -7.66 -21.54 25.10
CA VAL A 502 -7.21 -20.73 23.95
C VAL A 502 -7.41 -21.51 22.65
N LYS A 503 -8.64 -21.47 22.11
CA LYS A 503 -8.84 -21.81 20.70
C LYS A 503 -8.35 -20.62 19.86
N MET A 504 -7.33 -20.86 19.04
CA MET A 504 -6.93 -19.92 18.00
C MET A 504 -7.73 -20.23 16.73
N ASP A 505 -8.63 -19.33 16.35
CA ASP A 505 -9.27 -19.40 15.03
C ASP A 505 -8.35 -18.84 13.94
N VAL A 506 -8.46 -19.49 12.77
CA VAL A 506 -7.61 -19.44 11.57
C VAL A 506 -7.64 -18.09 10.85
#